data_AF-A0A7R9IU47-F1
#
_entry.id   AF-A0A7R9IU47-F1
#
_cell.length_a   1.000
_cell.length_b   1.000
_cell.length_c   1.000
_cell.angle_alpha   90.00
_cell.angle_beta   90.00
_cell.angle_gamma   90.00
#
_symmetry.space_group_name_H-M   'P 1'
#
loop_
_entity.id
_entity.type
_entity.pdbx_description
1 polymer ?
#
loop_
_entity_poly.entity_id
_entity_poly.type
_entity_poly.pdbx_seq_one_letter_code
_entity_poly.pdbx_strand_id
1 'polypeptide(L)'
;MMPTNGPTKISGYIYEVWKELECLLNFTTDFKDSVDSYWGSKQPDGSWNGLIGMLIRREIDAAVTGLSTTHERRKVIAFTYTTYVRS
;
A
#
# COMPACT_ATOMS: atom_id res chain seq x y z
N MET A 1 -4.70 14.06 -5.37
CA MET A 1 -6.14 13.80 -5.10
C MET A 1 -6.65 14.96 -4.25
N MET A 2 -7.84 15.50 -4.50
CA MET A 2 -8.39 16.61 -3.70
C MET A 2 -8.83 16.09 -2.32
N PRO A 3 -8.55 16.79 -1.22
CA PRO A 3 -9.01 16.36 0.10
C PRO A 3 -10.52 16.55 0.20
N THR A 4 -11.25 15.45 0.46
CA THR A 4 -12.67 15.50 0.77
C THR A 4 -12.83 15.69 2.29
N ASN A 5 -13.50 16.77 2.71
CA ASN A 5 -13.76 17.13 4.12
C ASN A 5 -14.77 16.20 4.84
N GLY A 6 -14.74 14.90 4.57
CA GLY A 6 -15.55 13.88 5.23
C GLY A 6 -14.73 12.60 5.40
N PRO A 7 -15.15 11.66 6.27
CA PRO A 7 -14.44 10.39 6.43
C PRO A 7 -14.30 9.73 5.06
N THR A 8 -13.06 9.48 4.62
CA THR A 8 -12.77 8.82 3.36
C THR A 8 -13.51 7.49 3.33
N LYS A 9 -14.53 7.39 2.47
CA LYS A 9 -15.27 6.13 2.32
C LYS A 9 -14.43 5.20 1.44
N ILE A 10 -13.60 4.41 2.08
CA ILE A 10 -12.79 3.38 1.42
C ILE A 10 -13.71 2.24 1.00
N SER A 11 -13.63 1.83 -0.25
CA SER A 11 -14.44 0.74 -0.81
C SER A 11 -13.72 0.11 -2.00
N GLY A 12 -14.21 -1.06 -2.43
CA GLY A 12 -13.70 -1.78 -3.60
C GLY A 12 -13.17 -3.16 -3.24
N TYR A 13 -12.87 -3.96 -4.27
CA TYR A 13 -12.58 -5.39 -4.10
C TYR A 13 -11.46 -5.69 -3.10
N ILE A 14 -10.32 -5.00 -3.19
CA ILE A 14 -9.18 -5.23 -2.29
C ILE A 14 -9.54 -4.84 -0.85
N TYR A 15 -10.37 -3.79 -0.66
CA TYR A 15 -10.84 -3.38 0.66
C TYR A 15 -11.73 -4.46 1.30
N GLU A 16 -12.67 -5.04 0.54
CA GLU A 16 -13.51 -6.13 1.05
C GLU A 16 -12.65 -7.35 1.46
N VAL A 17 -11.67 -7.72 0.64
CA VAL A 17 -10.72 -8.80 0.98
C VAL A 17 -9.95 -8.47 2.26
N TRP A 18 -9.52 -7.22 2.44
CA TRP A 18 -8.82 -6.80 3.65
C TRP A 18 -9.72 -6.85 4.90
N LYS A 19 -10.99 -6.45 4.77
CA LYS A 19 -11.98 -6.56 5.84
C LYS A 19 -12.24 -8.01 6.26
N GLU A 20 -12.26 -8.94 5.32
CA GLU A 20 -12.34 -10.38 5.63
C GLU A 20 -11.10 -10.85 6.39
N LEU A 21 -9.89 -10.40 5.99
CA LEU A 21 -8.66 -10.73 6.71
C LEU A 21 -8.66 -10.17 8.15
N GLU A 22 -9.13 -8.94 8.35
CA GLU A 22 -9.29 -8.36 9.69
C GLU A 22 -10.17 -9.23 10.59
N CYS A 23 -11.29 -9.72 10.05
CA CYS A 23 -12.21 -10.60 10.75
C CYS A 23 -11.56 -11.96 11.09
N LEU A 24 -10.95 -12.60 10.09
CA LEU A 24 -10.36 -13.94 10.22
C LEU A 24 -9.14 -13.97 11.13
N LEU A 25 -8.32 -12.92 11.10
CA LEU A 25 -7.05 -12.84 11.84
C LEU A 25 -7.16 -11.99 13.10
N ASN A 26 -8.34 -11.39 13.36
CA ASN A 26 -8.65 -10.60 14.54
C ASN A 26 -7.70 -9.40 14.75
N PHE A 27 -7.54 -8.57 13.73
CA PHE A 27 -6.82 -7.30 13.80
C PHE A 27 -7.70 -6.13 13.35
N THR A 28 -7.26 -4.91 13.66
CA THR A 28 -7.90 -3.66 13.23
C THR A 28 -6.93 -2.82 12.41
N THR A 29 -7.46 -2.03 11.48
CA THR A 29 -6.67 -1.17 10.60
C THR A 29 -6.97 0.30 10.82
N ASP A 30 -5.92 1.09 10.92
CA ASP A 30 -5.95 2.54 10.73
C ASP A 30 -5.49 2.86 9.31
N PHE A 31 -6.39 3.34 8.46
CA PHE A 31 -6.08 3.61 7.06
C PHE A 31 -5.43 4.99 6.91
N LYS A 32 -4.27 5.02 6.24
CA LYS A 32 -3.53 6.26 5.94
C LYS A 32 -3.30 6.38 4.44
N ASP A 33 -3.52 7.58 3.92
CA ASP A 33 -3.14 7.92 2.55
C ASP A 33 -1.62 8.13 2.45
N SER A 34 -1.08 8.04 1.23
CA SER A 34 0.31 8.44 1.01
C SER A 34 0.47 9.92 1.28
N VAL A 35 1.48 10.28 2.07
CA VAL A 35 1.79 11.67 2.46
C VAL A 35 1.97 12.63 1.27
N ASP A 36 2.35 12.08 0.12
CA ASP A 36 2.67 12.80 -1.12
C ASP A 36 1.80 12.35 -2.31
N SER A 37 0.78 11.50 -2.09
CA SER A 37 -0.03 10.87 -3.14
C SER A 37 0.75 10.01 -4.16
N TYR A 38 2.00 9.64 -3.89
CA TYR A 38 2.80 8.78 -4.77
C TYR A 38 2.79 7.31 -4.34
N TRP A 39 2.93 6.43 -5.33
CA TRP A 39 3.09 4.98 -5.09
C TRP A 39 4.47 4.62 -4.53
N GLY A 40 5.50 5.36 -4.95
CA GLY A 40 6.88 5.14 -4.58
C GLY A 40 7.81 4.96 -5.77
N SER A 41 8.81 5.83 -5.84
CA SER A 41 9.95 5.80 -6.75
C SER A 41 11.24 6.06 -5.97
N LYS A 42 12.32 5.42 -6.44
CA LYS A 42 13.66 5.64 -5.90
C LYS A 42 14.14 7.04 -6.31
N GLN A 43 14.58 7.81 -5.34
CA GLN A 43 15.11 9.15 -5.51
C GLN A 43 16.61 9.12 -5.83
N PRO A 44 17.21 10.21 -6.34
CA PRO A 44 18.64 10.28 -6.64
C PRO A 44 19.54 10.01 -5.43
N ASP A 45 19.08 10.36 -4.22
CA ASP A 45 19.78 10.11 -2.96
C ASP A 45 19.64 8.66 -2.45
N GLY A 46 18.93 7.80 -3.20
CA GLY A 46 18.69 6.41 -2.86
C GLY A 46 17.48 6.16 -1.96
N SER A 47 16.84 7.21 -1.44
CA SER A 47 15.61 7.11 -0.66
C SER A 47 14.41 6.74 -1.53
N TRP A 48 13.29 6.40 -0.90
CA TRP A 48 12.02 6.16 -1.58
C TRP A 48 10.95 7.10 -1.03
N ASN A 49 10.15 7.65 -1.94
CA ASN A 49 8.95 8.41 -1.61
C ASN A 49 7.70 7.50 -1.61
N GLY A 50 6.52 8.10 -1.46
CA GLY A 50 5.26 7.39 -1.58
C GLY A 50 5.05 6.27 -0.55
N LEU A 51 4.08 5.40 -0.86
CA LEU A 51 3.77 4.22 -0.03
C LEU A 51 4.99 3.32 0.22
N ILE A 52 5.88 3.16 -0.76
CA ILE A 52 7.11 2.37 -0.57
C ILE A 52 8.04 3.02 0.44
N GLY A 53 8.21 4.34 0.36
CA GLY A 53 8.97 5.09 1.35
C GLY A 53 8.38 4.94 2.76
N MET A 54 7.05 5.03 2.87
CA MET A 54 6.34 4.86 4.14
C MET A 54 6.53 3.45 4.73
N LEU A 55 6.49 2.40 3.89
CA LEU A 55 6.79 1.02 4.31
C LEU A 55 8.23 0.88 4.81
N ILE A 56 9.21 1.42 4.07
CA ILE A 56 10.64 1.35 4.46
C ILE A 56 10.87 2.08 5.80
N ARG A 57 10.22 3.24 5.99
CA ARG A 57 10.29 4.03 7.23
C ARG A 57 9.38 3.51 8.35
N ARG A 58 8.62 2.42 8.11
CA ARG A 58 7.67 1.82 9.06
C ARG A 58 6.59 2.78 9.55
N GLU A 59 6.13 3.67 8.68
CA GLU A 59 5.01 4.58 8.95
C GLU A 59 3.64 3.89 8.75
N ILE A 60 3.64 2.82 7.95
CA ILE A 60 2.53 1.90 7.69
C ILE A 60 3.04 0.46 7.70
N ASP A 61 2.20 -0.49 8.11
CA ASP A 61 2.55 -1.91 8.18
C ASP A 61 2.29 -2.65 6.86
N ALA A 62 1.29 -2.22 6.09
CA ALA A 62 0.91 -2.80 4.82
C ALA A 62 0.40 -1.74 3.85
N ALA A 63 0.65 -1.95 2.55
CA ALA A 63 0.05 -1.16 1.47
C ALA A 63 -1.00 -2.01 0.75
N VAL A 64 -2.28 -1.68 0.98
CA VAL A 64 -3.44 -2.42 0.47
C VAL A 64 -3.95 -1.75 -0.81
N THR A 65 -3.26 -2.00 -1.93
CA THR A 65 -3.53 -1.29 -3.19
C THR A 65 -3.04 -2.06 -4.42
N GLY A 66 -3.43 -1.61 -5.62
CA GLY A 66 -2.98 -2.14 -6.91
C GLY A 66 -1.55 -1.72 -7.27
N LEU A 67 -0.59 -1.95 -6.38
CA LEU A 67 0.81 -1.58 -6.59
C LEU A 67 1.50 -2.58 -7.53
N SER A 68 2.02 -2.10 -8.66
CA SER A 68 2.78 -2.97 -9.57
C SER A 68 4.07 -3.48 -8.94
N THR A 69 4.25 -4.79 -8.95
CA THR A 69 5.48 -5.48 -8.54
C THR A 69 6.57 -5.27 -9.59
N THR A 70 7.65 -4.58 -9.22
CA THR A 70 8.83 -4.42 -10.09
C THR A 70 10.07 -5.02 -9.44
N HIS A 71 11.12 -5.26 -10.23
CA HIS A 71 12.39 -5.77 -9.70
C HIS A 71 12.98 -4.84 -8.62
N GLU A 72 12.99 -3.53 -8.86
CA GLU A 72 13.52 -2.56 -7.90
C GLU A 72 12.71 -2.52 -6.60
N ARG A 73 11.38 -2.61 -6.68
CA ARG A 73 10.52 -2.57 -5.47
C ARG A 73 10.69 -3.82 -4.62
N ARG A 74 10.85 -5.00 -5.24
CA ARG A 74 11.09 -6.27 -4.52
C ARG A 74 12.41 -6.30 -3.75
N LYS A 75 13.37 -5.43 -4.06
CA LYS A 75 14.62 -5.32 -3.30
C LYS A 75 14.45 -4.66 -1.94
N VAL A 76 13.38 -3.88 -1.75
CA VAL A 76 13.22 -3.00 -0.58
C VAL A 76 11.96 -3.29 0.23
N ILE A 77 10.96 -3.97 -0.35
CA ILE A 77 9.74 -4.39 0.34
C ILE A 77 9.34 -5.81 -0.07
N ALA A 78 8.61 -6.49 0.82
CA ALA A 78 7.98 -7.76 0.51
C ALA A 78 6.63 -7.55 -0.18
N PHE A 79 6.34 -8.39 -1.18
CA PHE A 79 5.04 -8.46 -1.82
C PHE A 79 4.37 -9.78 -1.47
N THR A 80 3.04 -9.77 -1.33
CA THR A 80 2.25 -10.99 -1.36
C THR A 80 2.30 -11.62 -2.76
N TYR A 81 1.96 -12.90 -2.86
CA TYR A 81 1.88 -13.57 -4.16
C TYR A 81 0.89 -12.85 -5.07
N THR A 82 1.37 -12.40 -6.22
CA THR A 82 0.52 -11.70 -7.17
C THR A 82 -0.45 -12.71 -7.79
N THR A 83 -1.74 -12.39 -7.79
CA THR A 83 -2.79 -13.21 -8.42
C THR A 83 -2.83 -13.05 -9.94
N TYR A 84 -2.01 -12.15 -10.51
CA TYR A 84 -1.88 -11.92 -11.94
C TYR A 84 -0.58 -12.54 -12.48
N VAL A 85 -0.56 -13.85 -12.65
CA VAL A 85 0.45 -14.52 -13.47
C VAL A 85 -0.13 -14.65 -14.88
N ARG A 86 0.37 -13.85 -15.82
CA ARG A 86 0.11 -14.09 -17.24
C ARG A 86 0.94 -15.31 -17.65
N SER A 87 0.25 -16.38 -18.03
CA SER A 87 0.80 -17.52 -18.79
C SER A 87 1.32 -17.09 -20.15
#